data_AF-A0A0T8BSM1-F1
#
_entry.id   AF-A0A0T8BSM1-F1
#
_cell.length_a   1.000
_cell.length_b   1.000
_cell.length_c   1.000
_cell.angle_alpha   90.00
_cell.angle_beta   90.00
_cell.angle_gamma   90.00
#
_symmetry.space_group_name_H-M   'P 1'
#
loop_
_entity.id
_entity.type
_entity.pdbx_description
1 polymer ?
#
loop_
_entity_poly.entity_id
_entity_poly.type
_entity_poly.pdbx_seq_one_letter_code
_entity_poly.pdbx_strand_id
1 'polypeptide(L)' 'MTLYRDTKTGVIISAESILGGDWVPVEDKAPSGADLTVAELKSSLDELGIDYDKSSKKSDLVALYEENKG' A
#
# COMPACT_ATOMS: atom_id res chain seq x y z
N MET A 1 0.39 -20.59 -3.01
CA MET A 1 -0.94 -20.14 -2.56
C MET A 1 -0.95 -18.63 -2.70
N THR A 2 -1.87 -18.07 -3.49
CA THR A 2 -1.92 -16.63 -3.77
C THR A 2 -3.12 -16.05 -3.02
N LEU A 3 -2.89 -14.94 -2.32
CA LEU A 3 -3.98 -14.19 -1.69
C LEU A 3 -4.68 -13.34 -2.75
N TYR A 4 -5.99 -13.21 -2.66
CA TYR A 4 -6.79 -12.36 -3.53
C TYR A 4 -7.68 -11.47 -2.69
N ARG A 5 -7.80 -10.19 -3.04
CA ARG A 5 -8.80 -9.30 -2.46
C ARG A 5 -9.93 -9.07 -3.44
N ASP A 6 -11.15 -9.10 -2.94
CA ASP A 6 -12.32 -8.65 -3.66
C ASP A 6 -12.32 -7.12 -3.73
N THR A 7 -12.46 -6.57 -4.94
CA THR A 7 -12.41 -5.12 -5.20
C THR A 7 -13.65 -4.37 -4.73
N LYS A 8 -14.78 -5.06 -4.52
CA LYS A 8 -16.05 -4.45 -4.07
C LYS A 8 -16.18 -4.40 -2.56
N THR A 9 -15.72 -5.44 -1.87
CA THR A 9 -15.92 -5.64 -0.43
C THR A 9 -14.63 -5.57 0.38
N GLY A 10 -13.46 -5.71 -0.27
CA GLY A 10 -12.16 -5.74 0.40
C GLY A 10 -11.85 -7.07 1.10
N VAL A 11 -12.68 -8.10 0.94
CA VAL A 11 -12.46 -9.42 1.54
C VAL A 11 -11.22 -10.08 0.94
N ILE A 12 -10.35 -10.64 1.78
CA ILE A 12 -9.15 -11.35 1.37
C ILE A 12 -9.36 -12.86 1.53
N ILE A 13 -9.08 -13.63 0.47
CA ILE A 13 -9.11 -15.11 0.49
C ILE A 13 -7.80 -15.67 -0.05
N SER A 14 -7.44 -16.87 0.38
CA SER A 14 -6.35 -17.65 -0.20
C SER A 14 -6.88 -18.61 -1.25
N ALA A 15 -6.25 -18.62 -2.43
CA ALA A 15 -6.58 -19.55 -3.50
C ALA A 15 -5.30 -20.16 -4.09
N GLU A 16 -5.39 -21.44 -4.48
CA GLU A 16 -4.32 -22.12 -5.22
C GLU A 16 -4.45 -21.95 -6.74
N SER A 17 -5.58 -21.42 -7.19
CA SER A 17 -5.89 -21.14 -8.60
C SER A 17 -5.98 -19.63 -8.86
N ILE A 18 -5.77 -19.24 -10.12
CA ILE A 18 -5.90 -17.84 -10.54
C ILE A 18 -7.36 -17.44 -10.55
N LEU A 19 -7.74 -16.51 -9.67
CA LEU A 19 -9.08 -15.91 -9.67
C LEU A 19 -9.16 -14.77 -10.68
N GLY A 20 -10.30 -14.67 -11.36
CA GLY A 20 -10.62 -13.59 -12.29
C GLY A 20 -11.91 -12.86 -11.90
N GLY A 21 -12.19 -11.74 -12.55
CA GLY A 21 -13.35 -10.89 -12.26
C GLY A 21 -13.02 -9.83 -11.22
N ASP A 22 -13.83 -9.74 -10.15
CA ASP A 22 -13.68 -8.75 -9.08
C ASP A 22 -12.51 -9.04 -8.11
N TRP A 23 -11.82 -10.16 -8.29
CA TRP A 23 -10.70 -10.60 -7.46
C TRP A 23 -9.37 -10.16 -8.04
N VAL A 24 -8.59 -9.41 -7.26
CA VAL A 24 -7.22 -9.01 -7.62
C VAL A 24 -6.22 -9.70 -6.68
N PRO A 25 -5.10 -10.23 -7.21
CA PRO A 25 -4.09 -10.84 -6.37
C PRO A 25 -3.54 -9.79 -5.39
N VAL A 26 -3.50 -10.16 -4.11
CA VAL A 26 -2.77 -9.43 -3.08
C VAL A 26 -1.33 -9.84 -3.27
N GLU A 27 -0.57 -9.00 -3.97
CA GLU A 27 0.88 -9.16 -4.00
C GLU A 27 1.39 -8.94 -2.57
N ASP A 28 2.08 -9.94 -2.01
CA ASP A 28 2.87 -9.85 -0.77
C ASP A 28 4.03 -8.83 -0.85
N LYS A 29 4.10 -8.05 -1.93
CA LYS A 29 4.98 -6.91 -2.02
C LYS A 29 4.42 -5.87 -1.06
N ALA A 30 5.16 -5.58 0.00
CA ALA A 30 4.80 -4.55 0.98
C ALA A 30 4.21 -3.35 0.22
N PRO A 31 3.02 -2.86 0.60
CA PRO A 31 2.29 -1.88 -0.19
C PRO A 31 3.26 -0.77 -0.56
N SER A 32 3.41 -0.57 -1.88
CA SER A 32 4.20 0.54 -2.40
C SER A 32 3.59 1.81 -1.82
N GLY A 33 4.40 2.84 -1.60
CA GLY A 33 3.87 4.08 -1.02
C GLY A 33 2.67 4.61 -1.82
N ALA A 34 2.62 4.33 -3.12
CA ALA A 34 1.50 4.65 -4.01
C ALA A 34 0.15 4.04 -3.57
N ASP A 35 0.15 2.81 -3.05
CA ASP A 35 -1.03 2.08 -2.58
C ASP A 35 -1.49 2.57 -1.20
N LEU A 36 -0.57 3.13 -0.41
CA LEU A 36 -0.89 3.72 0.88
C LEU A 36 -1.65 5.04 0.71
N THR A 37 -2.55 5.31 1.65
CA THR A 37 -3.23 6.61 1.69
C THR A 37 -2.27 7.68 2.20
N VAL A 38 -2.57 8.96 1.95
CA VAL A 38 -1.78 10.07 2.49
C VAL A 38 -1.68 10.00 4.02
N ALA A 39 -2.73 9.52 4.70
CA ALA A 39 -2.71 9.35 6.14
C ALA A 39 -1.72 8.25 6.57
N GLU A 40 -1.78 7.09 5.91
CA GLU A 40 -0.88 5.96 6.19
C GLU A 40 0.60 6.32 5.92
N LEU A 41 0.87 7.02 4.81
CA LEU A 41 2.20 7.53 4.48
C LEU A 41 2.71 8.47 5.56
N LYS A 42 1.88 9.43 5.99
CA LYS A 42 2.22 10.40 7.03
C LYS A 42 2.49 9.72 8.37
N SER A 43 1.68 8.76 8.77
CA SER A 43 1.90 7.97 9.98
C SER A 43 3.19 7.16 9.91
N SER A 44 3.46 6.53 8.77
CA SER A 44 4.72 5.79 8.58
C SER A 44 5.94 6.70 8.61
N LEU A 45 5.87 7.87 7.96
CA LEU A 45 6.96 8.86 7.98
C LEU A 45 7.19 9.41 9.39
N ASP A 46 6.12 9.65 10.16
CA ASP A 46 6.18 10.09 11.56
C ASP A 46 6.82 9.02 12.46
N GLU A 47 6.46 7.74 12.28
CA GLU A 47 7.11 6.61 12.96
C GLU A 47 8.60 6.49 12.62
N LEU A 48 8.97 6.77 11.37
CA LEU A 48 10.36 6.80 10.93
C LEU A 48 11.11 8.07 11.38
N GLY A 49 10.41 9.05 11.97
CA GLY A 49 10.99 10.34 12.38
C GLY A 49 11.36 11.24 11.20
N ILE A 50 10.73 11.05 10.04
CA ILE A 50 10.97 11.82 8.82
C ILE A 50 10.06 13.04 8.83
N ASP A 51 10.67 14.22 8.79
CA ASP A 51 9.93 15.47 8.66
C ASP A 51 9.49 15.66 7.21
N TYR A 52 8.19 15.88 7.01
CA TYR A 52 7.59 16.10 5.69
C TYR A 52 6.70 17.33 5.72
N ASP A 53 6.59 18.02 4.59
CA ASP A 53 5.71 19.17 4.50
C ASP A 53 4.25 18.71 4.50
N LYS A 54 3.40 19.32 5.34
CA LYS A 54 1.97 18.94 5.40
C LYS A 54 1.22 19.27 4.11
N SER A 55 1.75 20.19 3.31
CA SER A 55 1.34 20.53 1.96
C SER A 55 2.09 19.74 0.87
N SER A 56 3.01 18.83 1.23
CA SER A 56 3.60 17.87 0.29
C SER A 56 2.51 17.09 -0.43
N LYS A 57 2.70 16.89 -1.73
CA LYS A 57 1.80 16.10 -2.56
C LYS A 57 1.92 14.63 -2.16
N LYS A 58 0.87 13.85 -2.43
CA LYS A 58 0.90 12.39 -2.20
C LYS A 58 2.18 11.77 -2.80
N SER A 59 2.52 12.10 -4.05
CA SER A 59 3.72 11.58 -4.72
C SER A 59 5.03 11.86 -3.98
N ASP A 60 5.13 13.00 -3.30
CA ASP A 60 6.32 13.40 -2.54
C ASP A 60 6.43 12.59 -1.24
N LEU A 61 5.31 12.41 -0.54
CA LEU A 61 5.22 11.53 0.63
C LEU A 61 5.49 10.07 0.29
N VAL A 62 5.06 9.62 -0.89
CA VAL A 62 5.36 8.28 -1.42
C VAL A 62 6.86 8.12 -1.64
N ALA A 63 7.49 9.10 -2.29
CA ALA A 63 8.93 9.05 -2.57
C ALA A 63 9.74 8.99 -1.27
N LEU A 64 9.42 9.84 -0.29
CA LEU A 64 10.05 9.81 1.03
C LEU A 64 9.85 8.46 1.72
N TYR A 65 8.64 7.90 1.67
CA TYR A 65 8.35 6.62 2.29
C TYR A 65 9.12 5.47 1.63
N GLU A 66 9.16 5.41 0.30
CA GLU A 66 9.89 4.36 -0.42
C GLU A 66 11.42 4.51 -0.29
N GLU A 67 11.94 5.73 -0.23
CA GLU A 67 13.38 5.98 -0.01
C GLU A 67 13.85 5.51 1.37
N ASN A 68 12.98 5.57 2.39
CA ASN A 68 13.33 5.22 3.77
C ASN A 68 12.88 3.81 4.20
N LYS A 69 12.10 3.10 3.36
CA LYS A 69 11.69 1.70 3.58
C LYS A 69 12.72 0.68 3.06
N GLY A 70 13.88 1.17 2.57
CA GLY A 70 14.99 0.39 2.00
C GLY A 70 15.97 -0.15 3.02
#